data_AF-A0A3M6VXV2-F1
#
_entry.id   AF-A0A3M6VXV2-F1
#
_cell.length_a   1.000
_cell.length_b   1.000
_cell.length_c   1.000
_cell.angle_alpha   90.00
_cell.angle_beta   90.00
_cell.angle_gamma   90.00
#
_symmetry.space_group_name_H-M   'P 1'
#
loop_
_entity.id
_entity.type
_entity.pdbx_description
1 polymer ?
#
loop_
_entity_poly.entity_id
_entity_poly.type
_entity_poly.pdbx_seq_one_letter_code
_entity_poly.pdbx_strand_id
1 'polypeptide(L)'
;MDSLRALSKRLPSAEDMPTLKGIQNTSLKDVSGKVTPRLTFLRRRIRIRGNSKVSVPLYLVLVFPIIVLIVILLLFVRHPNSPGGRLIPSGAPPSIRKISEKHDKVFVNGCLDPKVQNSAPRANAAFVVLARNKELDGVVESLKSVERHFNRWFHYPYVFLNDGDFNSTFRETVLNYTSSSVEFGKIGPEHWGYPNWTDQNVAKEGIRKQGDQAIMYGGMESYHHMCRFYSGFFYKHELLQKYDWYWRVEPEIKYFCDITYDPFLHMERNKKVYGFTIAVKELKETVPNI
;
A
#
# COMPACT_ATOMS: atom_id res chain seq x y z
N MET A 1 26.54 7.34 -37.57
CA MET A 1 25.22 6.91 -38.10
C MET A 1 25.31 5.87 -39.23
N ASP A 2 26.49 5.34 -39.58
CA ASP A 2 26.64 4.32 -40.63
C ASP A 2 26.73 2.86 -40.13
N SER A 3 26.92 2.65 -38.83
CA SER A 3 27.05 1.30 -38.25
C SER A 3 25.70 0.57 -38.09
N LEU A 4 24.58 1.29 -38.12
CA LEU A 4 23.23 0.72 -37.95
C LEU A 4 22.60 0.24 -39.27
N ARG A 5 23.09 0.70 -40.43
CA ARG A 5 22.60 0.25 -41.75
C ARG A 5 23.18 -1.10 -42.19
N ALA A 6 24.31 -1.54 -41.60
CA ALA A 6 24.89 -2.83 -41.90
C ALA A 6 24.16 -4.01 -41.23
N LEU A 7 23.42 -3.76 -40.14
CA LEU A 7 22.69 -4.78 -39.39
C LEU A 7 21.30 -5.10 -39.97
N SER A 8 20.66 -4.19 -40.73
CA SER A 8 19.35 -4.47 -41.33
C SER A 8 19.42 -5.39 -42.56
N LYS A 9 20.58 -5.53 -43.21
CA LYS A 9 20.79 -6.43 -44.36
C LYS A 9 20.94 -7.92 -43.97
N ARG A 10 20.85 -8.28 -42.69
CA ARG A 10 20.98 -9.68 -42.21
C ARG A 10 19.70 -10.25 -41.58
N LEU A 11 18.58 -9.54 -41.66
CA LEU A 11 17.28 -10.08 -41.28
C LEU A 11 16.56 -10.59 -42.55
N PRO A 12 16.13 -11.87 -42.59
CA PRO A 12 15.34 -12.36 -43.73
C PRO A 12 14.02 -11.58 -43.81
N SER A 13 13.65 -11.18 -45.02
CA SER A 13 12.36 -10.53 -45.32
C SER A 13 11.22 -11.49 -44.99
N ALA A 14 10.06 -10.94 -44.61
CA ALA A 14 8.86 -11.68 -44.22
C ALA A 14 8.24 -12.54 -45.34
N GLU A 15 8.81 -12.53 -46.55
CA GLU A 15 8.39 -13.37 -47.69
C GLU A 15 8.85 -14.83 -47.60
N ASP A 16 9.77 -15.17 -46.69
CA ASP A 16 10.30 -16.54 -46.52
C ASP A 16 9.70 -17.32 -45.33
N MET A 17 8.52 -16.93 -44.83
CA MET A 17 7.84 -17.72 -43.79
C MET A 17 6.99 -18.86 -44.40
N PRO A 18 7.23 -20.13 -44.01
CA PRO A 18 6.42 -21.24 -44.48
C PRO A 18 4.99 -21.08 -43.98
N THR A 19 4.04 -21.08 -44.91
CA THR A 19 2.61 -21.02 -44.60
C THR A 19 2.17 -22.29 -43.86
N LEU A 20 1.17 -22.15 -42.98
CA LEU A 20 0.63 -23.21 -42.10
C LEU A 20 0.16 -24.48 -42.83
N LYS A 21 -0.04 -24.43 -44.16
CA LYS A 21 -0.33 -25.62 -44.99
C LYS A 21 0.91 -26.46 -45.32
N GLY A 22 2.13 -25.92 -45.21
CA GLY A 22 3.38 -26.65 -45.40
C GLY A 22 3.85 -27.45 -44.17
N ILE A 23 3.26 -27.21 -43.00
CA ILE A 23 3.64 -27.84 -41.72
C ILE A 23 2.81 -29.11 -41.45
N GLN A 24 1.67 -29.30 -42.12
CA GLN A 24 0.82 -30.47 -41.90
C GLN A 24 1.36 -31.77 -42.51
N ASN A 25 2.32 -31.71 -43.44
CA ASN A 25 2.88 -32.89 -44.12
C ASN A 25 4.32 -33.24 -43.71
N THR A 26 4.90 -32.59 -42.71
CA THR A 26 6.21 -32.95 -42.19
C THR A 26 6.08 -34.08 -41.17
N SER A 27 6.31 -35.30 -41.64
CA SER A 27 6.52 -36.47 -40.79
C SER A 27 7.71 -36.21 -39.83
N LEU A 28 7.59 -36.66 -38.58
CA LEU A 28 8.65 -36.56 -37.54
C LEU A 28 10.01 -37.14 -37.99
N LYS A 29 10.06 -37.92 -39.08
CA LYS A 29 11.30 -38.38 -39.71
C LYS A 29 12.10 -37.25 -40.40
N ASP A 30 11.45 -36.25 -40.97
CA ASP A 30 12.12 -35.20 -41.75
C ASP A 30 12.76 -34.11 -40.89
N VAL A 31 12.26 -33.91 -39.66
CA VAL A 31 12.88 -33.00 -38.67
C VAL A 31 14.21 -33.56 -38.13
N SER A 32 14.43 -34.87 -38.20
CA SER A 32 15.69 -35.49 -37.78
C SER A 32 16.86 -35.21 -38.73
N GLY A 33 16.60 -34.77 -39.97
CA GLY A 33 17.62 -34.55 -41.00
C GLY A 33 18.31 -33.18 -40.98
N LYS A 34 17.79 -32.21 -40.23
CA LYS A 34 18.33 -30.83 -40.18
C LYS A 34 18.74 -30.41 -38.75
N VAL A 35 19.46 -31.28 -38.06
CA VAL A 35 20.15 -30.89 -36.83
C VAL A 35 21.49 -30.26 -37.23
N THR A 36 21.61 -28.96 -37.01
CA THR A 36 22.85 -28.19 -37.23
C THR A 36 24.05 -28.85 -36.53
N PRO A 37 25.27 -28.79 -37.13
CA PRO A 37 26.44 -29.52 -36.65
C PRO A 37 26.92 -29.13 -35.23
N ARG A 38 26.35 -28.07 -34.64
CA ARG A 38 26.63 -27.63 -33.26
C ARG A 38 25.97 -28.47 -32.16
N LEU A 39 24.91 -29.24 -32.45
CA LEU A 39 24.16 -30.00 -31.44
C LEU A 39 24.49 -31.50 -31.39
N THR A 40 25.37 -31.98 -32.27
CA THR A 40 25.81 -33.39 -32.31
C THR A 40 26.58 -33.80 -31.05
N PHE A 41 27.28 -32.85 -30.40
CA PHE A 41 27.99 -33.08 -29.14
C PHE A 41 27.07 -33.53 -28.00
N LEU A 42 25.85 -32.98 -27.91
CA LEU A 42 24.87 -33.31 -26.86
C LEU A 42 24.27 -34.72 -27.00
N ARG A 43 24.38 -35.33 -28.20
CA ARG A 43 24.00 -36.72 -28.46
C ARG A 43 25.09 -37.73 -28.08
N ARG A 44 26.30 -37.28 -27.69
CA ARG A 44 27.35 -38.17 -27.18
C ARG A 44 26.86 -38.89 -25.93
N ARG A 45 27.08 -40.20 -25.87
CA ARG A 45 26.78 -41.00 -24.67
C ARG A 45 28.00 -41.04 -23.77
N ILE A 46 27.79 -40.80 -22.48
CA ILE A 46 28.83 -40.84 -21.45
C ILE A 46 28.56 -42.06 -20.55
N ARG A 47 29.63 -42.75 -20.15
CA ARG A 47 29.55 -43.82 -19.15
C ARG A 47 29.63 -43.18 -17.77
N ILE A 48 28.67 -43.52 -16.90
CA ILE A 48 28.55 -42.92 -15.56
C ILE A 48 29.77 -43.27 -14.68
N ARG A 49 30.43 -44.41 -14.95
CA ARG A 49 31.69 -44.84 -14.31
C ARG A 49 32.56 -45.55 -15.34
N GLY A 50 33.89 -45.46 -15.22
CA GLY A 50 34.85 -45.96 -16.22
C GLY A 50 34.62 -47.41 -16.71
N ASN A 51 34.14 -48.30 -15.82
CA ASN A 51 33.87 -49.71 -16.10
C ASN A 51 32.36 -50.08 -16.21
N SER A 52 31.45 -49.11 -16.32
CA SER A 52 30.01 -49.40 -16.42
C SER A 52 29.58 -49.82 -17.82
N LYS A 53 28.76 -50.88 -17.92
CA LYS A 53 28.08 -51.29 -19.15
C LYS A 53 26.95 -50.32 -19.59
N VAL A 54 26.56 -49.41 -18.71
CA VAL A 54 25.45 -48.47 -18.91
C VAL A 54 25.98 -47.12 -19.40
N SER A 55 25.46 -46.66 -20.54
CA SER A 55 25.80 -45.36 -21.14
C SER A 55 24.56 -44.48 -21.26
N VAL A 56 24.66 -43.24 -20.82
CA VAL A 56 23.56 -42.26 -20.81
C VAL A 56 23.88 -41.12 -21.77
N PRO A 57 22.92 -40.66 -22.60
CA PRO A 57 23.09 -39.46 -23.40
C PRO A 57 23.47 -38.24 -22.56
N LEU A 58 24.50 -37.49 -22.98
CA LEU A 58 25.01 -36.30 -22.28
C LEU A 58 23.92 -35.25 -22.04
N TYR A 59 22.98 -35.08 -22.97
CA TYR A 59 21.88 -34.14 -22.78
C TYR A 59 21.01 -34.50 -21.57
N LEU A 60 20.79 -35.78 -21.24
CA LEU A 60 20.02 -36.15 -20.05
C LEU A 60 20.79 -35.79 -18.77
N VAL A 61 22.12 -35.95 -18.77
CA VAL A 61 22.96 -35.61 -17.61
C VAL A 61 22.99 -34.10 -17.36
N LEU A 62 22.94 -33.28 -18.41
CA LEU A 62 22.93 -31.82 -18.28
C LEU A 62 21.53 -31.25 -18.03
N VAL A 63 20.50 -31.79 -18.69
CA VAL A 63 19.14 -31.24 -18.64
C VAL A 63 18.38 -31.71 -17.40
N PHE A 64 18.60 -32.94 -16.93
CA PHE A 64 17.92 -33.48 -15.74
C PHE A 64 18.12 -32.61 -14.47
N PRO A 65 19.36 -32.23 -14.06
CA PRO A 65 19.54 -31.38 -12.87
C PRO A 65 18.94 -29.98 -13.04
N ILE A 66 18.93 -29.44 -14.28
CA ILE A 66 18.28 -28.16 -14.58
C ILE A 66 16.76 -28.28 -14.44
N ILE A 67 16.16 -29.34 -14.96
CA ILE A 67 14.72 -29.61 -14.80
C ILE A 67 14.40 -29.78 -13.31
N VAL A 68 15.20 -30.53 -12.54
CA VAL A 68 15.00 -30.71 -11.10
C VAL A 68 15.06 -29.37 -10.37
N LEU A 69 16.02 -28.50 -10.68
CA LEU A 69 16.11 -27.15 -10.13
C LEU A 69 14.88 -26.30 -10.48
N ILE A 70 14.41 -26.36 -11.73
CA ILE A 70 13.20 -25.63 -12.16
C ILE A 70 11.97 -26.17 -11.43
N VAL A 71 11.84 -27.48 -11.25
CA VAL A 71 10.73 -28.10 -10.50
C VAL A 71 10.79 -27.71 -9.03
N ILE A 72 11.96 -27.74 -8.39
CA ILE A 72 12.14 -27.28 -7.00
C ILE A 72 11.76 -25.80 -6.89
N LEU A 73 12.20 -24.95 -7.81
CA LEU A 73 11.86 -23.53 -7.83
C LEU A 73 10.35 -23.33 -8.01
N LEU A 74 9.72 -24.06 -8.93
CA LEU A 74 8.27 -24.02 -9.15
C LEU A 74 7.50 -24.50 -7.93
N LEU A 75 7.94 -25.57 -7.28
CA LEU A 75 7.36 -26.07 -6.04
C LEU A 75 7.52 -25.04 -4.93
N PHE A 76 8.68 -24.39 -4.80
CA PHE A 76 8.91 -23.36 -3.78
C PHE A 76 8.06 -22.11 -4.04
N VAL A 77 7.97 -21.64 -5.29
CA VAL A 77 7.14 -20.48 -5.66
C VAL A 77 5.64 -20.78 -5.52
N ARG A 78 5.21 -22.02 -5.79
CA ARG A 78 3.79 -22.43 -5.68
C ARG A 78 3.41 -23.01 -4.32
N HIS A 79 4.37 -23.22 -3.41
CA HIS A 79 4.06 -23.77 -2.09
C HIS A 79 3.22 -22.76 -1.30
N PRO A 80 2.06 -23.15 -0.75
CA PRO A 80 1.15 -22.23 -0.07
C PRO A 80 1.77 -21.54 1.16
N ASN A 81 2.85 -22.11 1.72
CA ASN A 81 3.61 -21.57 2.85
C ASN A 81 4.97 -20.94 2.46
N SER A 82 5.24 -20.67 1.17
CA SER A 82 6.50 -20.01 0.82
C SER A 82 6.44 -18.50 1.16
N PRO A 83 7.44 -17.96 1.89
CA PRO A 83 7.42 -16.57 2.34
C PRO A 83 7.41 -15.53 1.21
N GLY A 84 7.79 -15.92 -0.02
CA GLY A 84 7.89 -15.03 -1.17
C GLY A 84 6.64 -14.88 -2.03
N GLY A 85 5.60 -15.71 -1.83
CA GLY A 85 4.40 -15.73 -2.67
C GLY A 85 3.32 -14.68 -2.32
N ARG A 86 3.53 -13.88 -1.26
CA ARG A 86 2.55 -12.89 -0.76
C ARG A 86 2.86 -11.44 -1.13
N LEU A 87 3.74 -11.20 -2.11
CA LEU A 87 3.96 -9.85 -2.61
C LEU A 87 2.95 -9.59 -3.73
N ILE A 88 1.80 -9.03 -3.33
CA ILE A 88 0.70 -8.53 -4.16
C ILE A 88 -0.21 -9.65 -4.69
N PRO A 89 -1.51 -9.70 -4.30
CA PRO A 89 -2.44 -10.59 -4.95
C PRO A 89 -2.58 -10.17 -6.41
N SER A 90 -2.13 -11.02 -7.32
CA SER A 90 -2.31 -10.89 -8.78
C SER A 90 -3.78 -11.13 -9.17
N GLY A 91 -4.68 -10.32 -8.62
CA GLY A 91 -6.11 -10.32 -8.91
C GLY A 91 -6.53 -9.05 -9.65
N ALA A 92 -7.65 -9.11 -10.36
CA ALA A 92 -8.33 -7.92 -10.85
C ALA A 92 -8.56 -6.94 -9.67
N PRO A 93 -8.47 -5.61 -9.88
CA PRO A 93 -8.75 -4.65 -8.83
C PRO A 93 -10.11 -4.97 -8.20
N PRO A 94 -10.22 -4.90 -6.86
CA PRO A 94 -11.47 -5.23 -6.18
C PRO A 94 -12.62 -4.41 -6.76
N SER A 95 -13.75 -5.05 -7.03
CA SER A 95 -14.92 -4.35 -7.55
C SER A 95 -15.40 -3.31 -6.54
N ILE A 96 -15.51 -2.06 -7.00
CA ILE A 96 -16.01 -0.97 -6.16
C ILE A 96 -17.50 -1.22 -5.91
N ARG A 97 -17.85 -1.46 -4.64
CA ARG A 97 -19.26 -1.59 -4.22
C ARG A 97 -19.95 -0.23 -4.38
N LYS A 98 -21.07 -0.19 -5.10
CA LYS A 98 -21.90 1.03 -5.18
C LYS A 98 -22.45 1.37 -3.79
N ILE A 99 -22.35 2.63 -3.42
CA ILE A 99 -22.83 3.17 -2.14
C ILE A 99 -24.35 3.39 -2.23
N SER A 100 -25.07 3.36 -1.09
CA SER A 100 -26.51 3.58 -1.07
C SER A 100 -26.86 5.05 -1.30
N GLU A 101 -27.47 5.37 -2.45
CA GLU A 101 -27.97 6.73 -2.74
C GLU A 101 -29.02 7.22 -1.74
N LYS A 102 -29.70 6.30 -1.03
CA LYS A 102 -30.73 6.66 -0.03
C LYS A 102 -30.11 7.20 1.26
N HIS A 103 -29.02 6.59 1.71
CA HIS A 103 -28.45 6.86 3.04
C HIS A 103 -27.15 7.67 2.99
N ASP A 104 -26.37 7.46 1.93
CA ASP A 104 -24.97 7.86 1.84
C ASP A 104 -24.70 8.74 0.61
N LYS A 105 -25.74 9.40 0.08
CA LYS A 105 -25.57 10.40 -0.97
C LYS A 105 -24.59 11.48 -0.53
N VAL A 106 -23.78 11.96 -1.47
CA VAL A 106 -22.91 13.11 -1.24
C VAL A 106 -23.75 14.35 -0.91
N PHE A 107 -23.19 15.26 -0.12
CA PHE A 107 -23.87 16.50 0.26
C PHE A 107 -24.05 17.45 -0.93
N VAL A 108 -23.05 17.49 -1.82
CA VAL A 108 -23.02 18.37 -2.99
C VAL A 108 -22.43 17.58 -4.15
N ASN A 109 -23.07 17.68 -5.32
CA ASN A 109 -22.50 17.23 -6.59
C ASN A 109 -21.80 18.42 -7.26
N GLY A 110 -20.47 18.34 -7.41
CA GLY A 110 -19.67 19.41 -8.00
C GLY A 110 -19.20 20.47 -7.00
N CYS A 111 -18.87 21.66 -7.49
CA CYS A 111 -18.34 22.77 -6.69
C CYS A 111 -19.39 23.86 -6.44
N LEU A 112 -19.36 24.47 -5.26
CA LEU A 112 -20.08 25.70 -4.92
C LEU A 112 -19.10 26.88 -4.93
N ASP A 113 -19.62 28.11 -4.79
CA ASP A 113 -18.79 29.30 -4.56
C ASP A 113 -18.34 29.34 -3.08
N PRO A 114 -17.03 29.17 -2.79
CA PRO A 114 -16.54 29.16 -1.41
C PRO A 114 -16.79 30.48 -0.68
N LYS A 115 -16.82 31.62 -1.37
CA LYS A 115 -17.05 32.93 -0.73
C LYS A 115 -18.46 33.02 -0.14
N VAL A 116 -19.43 32.50 -0.88
CA VAL A 116 -20.82 32.43 -0.41
C VAL A 116 -20.92 31.44 0.75
N GLN A 117 -20.27 30.28 0.64
CA GLN A 117 -20.29 29.26 1.70
C GLN A 117 -19.62 29.73 2.99
N ASN A 118 -18.56 30.54 2.90
CA ASN A 118 -17.84 31.08 4.06
C ASN A 118 -18.54 32.28 4.74
N SER A 119 -19.71 32.70 4.26
CA SER A 119 -20.49 33.78 4.90
C SER A 119 -21.28 33.31 6.13
N ALA A 120 -21.50 32.00 6.25
CA ALA A 120 -22.22 31.41 7.38
C ALA A 120 -21.31 31.24 8.60
N PRO A 121 -21.86 31.32 9.83
CA PRO A 121 -21.14 30.90 11.03
C PRO A 121 -20.65 29.45 10.90
N ARG A 122 -19.46 29.19 11.41
CA ARG A 122 -18.75 27.92 11.31
C ARG A 122 -19.25 26.94 12.37
N ALA A 123 -19.18 25.65 12.06
CA ALA A 123 -19.41 24.61 13.05
C ALA A 123 -18.30 24.63 14.12
N ASN A 124 -18.57 24.11 15.30
CA ASN A 124 -17.55 23.95 16.33
C ASN A 124 -16.67 22.72 16.02
N ALA A 125 -15.63 22.92 15.20
CA ALA A 125 -14.84 21.83 14.63
C ALA A 125 -13.34 22.11 14.58
N ALA A 126 -12.53 21.05 14.55
CA ALA A 126 -11.09 21.12 14.35
C ALA A 126 -10.56 19.98 13.49
N PHE A 127 -9.43 20.21 12.83
CA PHE A 127 -8.58 19.13 12.34
C PHE A 127 -7.80 18.52 13.50
N VAL A 128 -7.73 17.20 13.55
CA VAL A 128 -6.86 16.48 14.50
C VAL A 128 -5.79 15.72 13.75
N VAL A 129 -4.54 15.91 14.16
CA VAL A 129 -3.37 15.29 13.55
C VAL A 129 -2.51 14.66 14.64
N LEU A 130 -2.34 13.34 14.60
CA LEU A 130 -1.34 12.65 15.41
C LEU A 130 -0.07 12.50 14.58
N ALA A 131 1.03 13.12 15.00
CA ALA A 131 2.28 13.06 14.25
C ALA A 131 3.49 13.17 15.18
N ARG A 132 4.59 12.53 14.79
CA ARG A 132 5.89 12.68 15.45
C ARG A 132 6.73 13.71 14.72
N ASN A 133 7.72 14.28 15.41
CA ASN A 133 8.64 15.26 14.81
C ASN A 133 9.30 14.78 13.51
N LYS A 134 9.59 13.48 13.39
CA LYS A 134 10.23 12.87 12.20
C LYS A 134 9.31 12.79 10.97
N GLU A 135 8.01 13.01 11.14
CA GLU A 135 7.00 12.94 10.07
C GLU A 135 6.67 14.34 9.51
N LEU A 136 7.48 15.35 9.85
CA LEU A 136 7.26 16.75 9.46
C LEU A 136 7.04 16.92 7.95
N ASP A 137 7.84 16.27 7.11
CA ASP A 137 7.70 16.41 5.66
C ASP A 137 6.34 15.89 5.16
N GLY A 138 5.89 14.75 5.68
CA GLY A 138 4.58 14.18 5.39
C GLY A 138 3.42 15.02 5.93
N VAL A 139 3.60 15.65 7.08
CA VAL A 139 2.65 16.63 7.63
C VAL A 139 2.56 17.85 6.72
N VAL A 140 3.69 18.38 6.25
CA VAL A 140 3.74 19.52 5.32
C VAL A 140 3.04 19.19 4.00
N GLU A 141 3.23 18.00 3.45
CA GLU A 141 2.51 17.54 2.25
C GLU A 141 0.99 17.54 2.47
N SER A 142 0.56 17.03 3.62
CA SER A 142 -0.85 16.96 4.00
C SER A 142 -1.46 18.34 4.19
N LEU A 143 -0.77 19.25 4.90
CA LEU A 143 -1.20 20.64 5.08
C LEU A 143 -1.34 21.36 3.74
N LYS A 144 -0.34 21.25 2.86
CA LYS A 144 -0.44 21.81 1.50
C LYS A 144 -1.69 21.31 0.77
N SER A 145 -1.99 20.02 0.89
CA SER A 145 -3.17 19.44 0.24
C SER A 145 -4.48 19.91 0.87
N VAL A 146 -4.60 19.87 2.20
CA VAL A 146 -5.81 20.33 2.93
C VAL A 146 -6.06 21.81 2.69
N GLU A 147 -5.04 22.65 2.85
CA GLU A 147 -5.15 24.09 2.65
C GLU A 147 -5.55 24.40 1.21
N ARG A 148 -4.89 23.77 0.22
CA ARG A 148 -5.24 23.95 -1.19
C ARG A 148 -6.66 23.49 -1.50
N HIS A 149 -7.11 22.35 -1.00
CA HIS A 149 -8.37 21.78 -1.46
C HIS A 149 -9.57 22.15 -0.58
N PHE A 150 -9.36 22.78 0.57
CA PHE A 150 -10.45 23.11 1.49
C PHE A 150 -10.14 24.30 2.39
N ASN A 151 -9.10 24.18 3.24
CA ASN A 151 -9.05 24.99 4.44
C ASN A 151 -8.64 26.45 4.19
N ARG A 152 -8.07 26.78 3.02
CA ARG A 152 -7.80 28.17 2.61
C ARG A 152 -9.04 29.07 2.53
N TRP A 153 -10.23 28.47 2.42
CA TRP A 153 -11.49 29.22 2.34
C TRP A 153 -12.19 29.36 3.69
N PHE A 154 -11.82 28.52 4.64
CA PHE A 154 -12.70 28.11 5.73
C PHE A 154 -12.00 28.32 7.08
N HIS A 155 -10.70 28.07 7.15
CA HIS A 155 -9.84 28.37 8.30
C HIS A 155 -10.25 27.64 9.60
N TYR A 156 -10.57 26.34 9.53
CA TYR A 156 -10.73 25.52 10.75
C TYR A 156 -9.38 25.35 11.44
N PRO A 157 -9.35 25.36 12.79
CA PRO A 157 -8.14 25.17 13.57
C PRO A 157 -7.56 23.76 13.40
N TYR A 158 -6.25 23.63 13.61
CA TYR A 158 -5.56 22.35 13.71
C TYR A 158 -5.13 22.07 15.15
N VAL A 159 -5.37 20.83 15.61
CA VAL A 159 -4.85 20.29 16.86
C VAL A 159 -3.86 19.19 16.53
N PHE A 160 -2.59 19.45 16.79
CA PHE A 160 -1.51 18.48 16.65
C PHE A 160 -1.25 17.79 17.98
N LEU A 161 -1.24 16.46 17.98
CA LEU A 161 -0.96 15.63 19.15
C LEU A 161 0.27 14.75 18.90
N ASN A 162 1.03 14.48 19.96
CA ASN A 162 2.25 13.68 19.92
C ASN A 162 2.48 12.98 21.27
N ASP A 163 3.04 11.78 21.28
CA ASP A 163 3.44 11.07 22.50
C ASP A 163 4.73 11.62 23.12
N GLY A 164 5.45 12.49 22.40
CA GLY A 164 6.53 13.33 22.90
C GLY A 164 6.26 14.82 22.72
N ASP A 165 7.28 15.64 22.96
CA ASP A 165 7.22 17.08 22.75
C ASP A 165 7.46 17.45 21.28
N PHE A 166 6.68 18.38 20.74
CA PHE A 166 6.97 18.95 19.43
C PHE A 166 8.16 19.91 19.53
N ASN A 167 9.16 19.72 18.67
CA ASN A 167 10.32 20.61 18.63
C ASN A 167 9.98 21.95 17.94
N SER A 168 10.84 22.96 18.11
CA SER A 168 10.64 24.29 17.53
C SER A 168 10.52 24.24 16.01
N THR A 169 11.38 23.47 15.34
CA THR A 169 11.36 23.30 13.88
C THR A 169 9.99 22.82 13.38
N PHE A 170 9.39 21.84 14.04
CA PHE A 170 8.08 21.31 13.68
C PHE A 170 7.01 22.38 13.84
N ARG A 171 6.97 23.04 15.01
CA ARG A 171 5.96 24.05 15.32
C ARG A 171 6.04 25.25 14.38
N GLU A 172 7.23 25.80 14.18
CA GLU A 172 7.48 26.93 13.28
C GLU A 172 7.14 26.59 11.83
N THR A 173 7.51 25.39 11.37
CA THR A 173 7.21 24.96 10.00
C THR A 173 5.71 24.81 9.79
N VAL A 174 4.98 24.13 10.69
CA VAL A 174 3.53 23.97 10.60
C VAL A 174 2.82 25.32 10.56
N LEU A 175 3.21 26.26 11.44
CA LEU A 175 2.63 27.61 11.47
C LEU A 175 2.85 28.39 10.17
N ASN A 176 3.92 28.12 9.42
CA ASN A 176 4.17 28.74 8.12
C ASN A 176 3.29 28.18 6.99
N TYR A 177 2.66 27.00 7.18
CA TYR A 177 1.88 26.33 6.14
C TYR A 177 0.37 26.48 6.29
N THR A 178 -0.13 27.15 7.33
CA THR A 178 -1.56 27.44 7.49
C THR A 178 -1.78 28.84 8.04
N SER A 179 -2.90 29.45 7.64
CA SER A 179 -3.39 30.72 8.21
C SER A 179 -4.34 30.50 9.40
N SER A 180 -4.71 29.24 9.67
CA SER A 180 -5.62 28.89 10.76
C SER A 180 -4.87 28.82 12.09
N SER A 181 -5.59 28.93 13.21
CA SER A 181 -4.98 28.72 14.53
C SER A 181 -4.53 27.26 14.69
N VAL A 182 -3.37 27.07 15.32
CA VAL A 182 -2.79 25.76 15.56
C VAL A 182 -2.50 25.58 17.05
N GLU A 183 -2.92 24.46 17.60
CA GLU A 183 -2.64 24.03 18.97
C GLU A 183 -1.77 22.77 18.95
N PHE A 184 -0.82 22.68 19.87
CA PHE A 184 0.10 21.55 19.99
C PHE A 184 -0.07 20.94 21.39
N GLY A 185 -0.48 19.67 21.45
CA GLY A 185 -0.70 18.92 22.68
C GLY A 185 0.24 17.72 22.79
N LYS A 186 0.59 17.38 24.02
CA LYS A 186 1.34 16.17 24.37
C LYS A 186 0.39 15.17 25.01
N ILE A 187 0.45 13.93 24.55
CA ILE A 187 -0.36 12.85 25.09
C ILE A 187 0.28 12.36 26.39
N GLY A 188 -0.50 12.38 27.47
CA GLY A 188 -0.04 11.89 28.77
C GLY A 188 0.09 10.36 28.83
N PRO A 189 0.91 9.84 29.76
CA PRO A 189 1.16 8.40 29.92
C PRO A 189 -0.10 7.59 30.27
N GLU A 190 -1.13 8.22 30.81
CA GLU A 190 -2.43 7.59 31.08
C GLU A 190 -3.14 7.14 29.79
N HIS A 191 -2.90 7.86 28.70
CA HIS A 191 -3.52 7.64 27.40
C HIS A 191 -2.59 6.98 26.38
N TRP A 192 -1.27 6.95 26.65
CA TRP A 192 -0.26 6.32 25.79
C TRP A 192 0.65 5.36 26.56
N GLY A 193 0.58 4.07 26.22
CA GLY A 193 1.33 3.00 26.90
C GLY A 193 0.46 1.82 27.31
N TYR A 194 0.99 0.96 28.17
CA TYR A 194 0.24 -0.17 28.72
C TYR A 194 -0.64 0.26 29.91
N PRO A 195 -1.91 -0.15 29.94
CA PRO A 195 -2.74 -0.01 31.14
C PRO A 195 -2.14 -0.76 32.34
N ASN A 196 -2.43 -0.29 33.56
CA ASN A 196 -1.93 -0.91 34.80
C ASN A 196 -2.33 -2.38 35.00
N TRP A 197 -3.45 -2.81 34.39
CA TRP A 197 -3.94 -4.19 34.48
C TRP A 197 -3.28 -5.13 33.46
N THR A 198 -2.49 -4.59 32.52
CA THR A 198 -1.87 -5.36 31.45
C THR A 198 -0.49 -5.86 31.88
N ASP A 199 -0.27 -7.18 31.80
CA ASP A 199 1.08 -7.74 31.89
C ASP A 199 1.88 -7.38 30.63
N GLN A 200 2.89 -6.52 30.79
CA GLN A 200 3.70 -6.02 29.69
C GLN A 200 4.49 -7.13 28.99
N ASN A 201 4.91 -8.18 29.70
CA ASN A 201 5.68 -9.27 29.10
C ASN A 201 4.78 -10.10 28.17
N VAL A 202 3.55 -10.38 28.61
CA VAL A 202 2.55 -11.07 27.80
C VAL A 202 2.20 -10.25 26.56
N ALA A 203 1.99 -8.94 26.73
CA ALA A 203 1.68 -8.05 25.61
C ALA A 203 2.84 -7.96 24.60
N LYS A 204 4.07 -7.75 25.07
CA LYS A 204 5.27 -7.67 24.22
C LYS A 204 5.52 -8.98 23.47
N GLU A 205 5.28 -10.12 24.11
CA GLU A 205 5.36 -11.43 23.44
C GLU A 205 4.30 -11.56 22.33
N GLY A 206 3.08 -11.08 22.57
CA GLY A 206 2.03 -11.03 21.54
C GLY A 206 2.42 -10.17 20.34
N ILE A 207 2.97 -8.98 20.59
CA ILE A 207 3.47 -8.05 19.56
C ILE A 207 4.62 -8.71 18.77
N ARG A 208 5.56 -9.36 19.46
CA ARG A 208 6.66 -10.09 18.82
C ARG A 208 6.16 -11.19 17.90
N LYS A 209 5.16 -11.98 18.34
CA LYS A 209 4.54 -13.01 17.49
C LYS A 209 3.93 -12.44 16.21
N GLN A 210 3.29 -11.28 16.26
CA GLN A 210 2.78 -10.62 15.04
C GLN A 210 3.92 -10.16 14.12
N GLY A 211 5.02 -9.68 14.70
CA GLY A 211 6.25 -9.36 13.97
C GLY A 211 6.86 -10.58 13.28
N ASP A 212 6.98 -11.71 13.99
CA ASP A 212 7.48 -12.98 13.46
C ASP A 212 6.61 -13.52 12.31
N GLN A 213 5.31 -13.20 12.31
CA GLN A 213 4.36 -13.53 11.25
C GLN A 213 4.39 -12.55 10.06
N ALA A 214 5.29 -11.56 10.09
CA ALA A 214 5.40 -10.51 9.07
C ALA A 214 4.09 -9.74 8.84
N ILE A 215 3.29 -9.57 9.88
CA ILE A 215 2.10 -8.70 9.84
C ILE A 215 2.58 -7.26 9.78
N MET A 216 2.11 -6.50 8.79
CA MET A 216 2.46 -5.09 8.62
C MET A 216 2.18 -4.33 9.92
N TYR A 217 3.21 -3.64 10.44
CA TYR A 217 3.18 -2.92 11.72
C TYR A 217 2.93 -3.76 12.99
N GLY A 218 2.63 -5.07 12.86
CA GLY A 218 2.26 -5.93 13.98
C GLY A 218 3.34 -6.05 15.05
N GLY A 219 4.63 -6.00 14.65
CA GLY A 219 5.77 -6.01 15.58
C GLY A 219 6.11 -4.65 16.21
N MET A 220 5.36 -3.57 15.93
CA MET A 220 5.69 -2.22 16.41
C MET A 220 4.84 -1.84 17.62
N GLU A 221 5.43 -1.84 18.81
CA GLU A 221 4.76 -1.48 20.07
C GLU A 221 4.04 -0.11 20.03
N SER A 222 4.71 0.92 19.51
CA SER A 222 4.10 2.25 19.33
C SER A 222 2.85 2.25 18.43
N TYR A 223 2.75 1.32 17.48
CA TYR A 223 1.57 1.19 16.61
C TYR A 223 0.35 0.68 17.39
N HIS A 224 0.55 -0.27 18.30
CA HIS A 224 -0.51 -0.76 19.20
C HIS A 224 -1.00 0.35 20.15
N HIS A 225 -0.08 1.17 20.68
CA HIS A 225 -0.45 2.34 21.49
C HIS A 225 -1.24 3.38 20.68
N MET A 226 -0.83 3.64 19.44
CA MET A 226 -1.57 4.51 18.51
C MET A 226 -2.98 4.00 18.23
N CYS A 227 -3.14 2.70 17.93
CA CYS A 227 -4.46 2.08 17.74
C CYS A 227 -5.35 2.24 18.98
N ARG A 228 -4.81 2.00 20.18
CA ARG A 228 -5.51 2.21 21.46
C ARG A 228 -5.91 3.67 21.64
N PHE A 229 -5.01 4.61 21.37
CA PHE A 229 -5.27 6.04 21.50
C PHE A 229 -6.43 6.51 20.63
N TYR A 230 -6.43 6.15 19.34
CA TYR A 230 -7.53 6.49 18.43
C TYR A 230 -8.83 5.74 18.76
N SER A 231 -8.76 4.56 19.37
CA SER A 231 -9.97 3.81 19.74
C SER A 231 -10.67 4.38 20.98
N GLY A 232 -9.94 4.99 21.92
CA GLY A 232 -10.51 5.28 23.24
C GLY A 232 -10.16 6.61 23.90
N PHE A 233 -9.22 7.39 23.35
CA PHE A 233 -8.60 8.49 24.10
C PHE A 233 -8.44 9.81 23.34
N PHE A 234 -8.30 9.81 22.01
CA PHE A 234 -8.07 11.06 21.28
C PHE A 234 -9.15 12.12 21.57
N TYR A 235 -10.44 11.73 21.55
CA TYR A 235 -11.55 12.64 21.83
C TYR A 235 -11.61 13.11 23.29
N LYS A 236 -10.85 12.49 24.20
CA LYS A 236 -10.74 12.87 25.62
C LYS A 236 -9.62 13.87 25.90
N HIS A 237 -8.77 14.13 24.91
CA HIS A 237 -7.65 15.07 25.07
C HIS A 237 -8.20 16.49 25.34
N GLU A 238 -7.61 17.22 26.29
CA GLU A 238 -8.10 18.53 26.75
C GLU A 238 -8.32 19.53 25.60
N LEU A 239 -7.41 19.57 24.62
CA LEU A 239 -7.53 20.42 23.44
C LEU A 239 -8.72 20.08 22.54
N LEU A 240 -9.25 18.86 22.61
CA LEU A 240 -10.37 18.39 21.78
C LEU A 240 -11.72 18.44 22.50
N GLN A 241 -11.74 18.52 23.84
CA GLN A 241 -12.97 18.52 24.65
C GLN A 241 -13.90 19.71 24.37
N LYS A 242 -13.38 20.78 23.77
CA LYS A 242 -14.15 21.98 23.41
C LYS A 242 -14.82 21.91 22.04
N TYR A 243 -14.50 20.92 21.20
CA TYR A 243 -15.02 20.79 19.84
C TYR A 243 -16.10 19.71 19.75
N ASP A 244 -17.14 19.96 18.96
CA ASP A 244 -18.21 19.00 18.69
C ASP A 244 -17.86 18.08 17.51
N TRP A 245 -17.01 18.56 16.60
CA TRP A 245 -16.57 17.81 15.42
C TRP A 245 -15.06 17.74 15.29
N TYR A 246 -14.59 16.65 14.70
CA TYR A 246 -13.20 16.53 14.29
C TYR A 246 -13.08 15.98 12.88
N TRP A 247 -12.01 16.39 12.20
CA TRP A 247 -11.55 15.73 10.97
C TRP A 247 -10.13 15.24 11.18
N ARG A 248 -9.99 13.91 11.25
CA ARG A 248 -8.68 13.26 11.35
C ARG A 248 -7.90 13.41 10.05
N VAL A 249 -6.71 13.97 10.13
CA VAL A 249 -5.75 14.09 9.02
C VAL A 249 -4.47 13.38 9.44
N GLU A 250 -4.00 12.48 8.59
CA GLU A 250 -2.72 11.79 8.77
C GLU A 250 -1.63 12.46 7.93
N PRO A 251 -0.34 12.26 8.25
CA PRO A 251 0.76 12.60 7.34
C PRO A 251 0.61 11.90 5.98
N GLU A 252 1.21 12.49 4.94
CA GLU A 252 1.29 11.94 3.57
C GLU A 252 -0.06 11.70 2.85
N ILE A 253 -1.13 12.43 3.23
CA ILE A 253 -2.43 12.34 2.55
C ILE A 253 -2.55 13.31 1.38
N LYS A 254 -3.45 12.99 0.44
CA LYS A 254 -3.75 13.82 -0.75
C LYS A 254 -5.25 13.94 -0.98
N TYR A 255 -5.71 15.17 -1.08
CA TYR A 255 -6.99 15.53 -1.69
C TYR A 255 -6.77 15.77 -3.18
N PHE A 256 -7.64 15.19 -4.00
CA PHE A 256 -7.60 15.32 -5.46
C PHE A 256 -8.65 16.30 -5.99
N CYS A 257 -9.65 16.63 -5.18
CA CYS A 257 -10.78 17.47 -5.55
C CYS A 257 -10.91 18.62 -4.57
N ASP A 258 -11.33 19.78 -5.08
CA ASP A 258 -11.66 20.93 -4.25
C ASP A 258 -12.99 20.70 -3.51
N ILE A 259 -12.98 20.93 -2.20
CA ILE A 259 -14.14 20.87 -1.32
C ILE A 259 -14.54 22.31 -1.03
N THR A 260 -15.49 22.80 -1.82
CA THR A 260 -15.88 24.23 -1.88
C THR A 260 -17.11 24.57 -1.04
N TYR A 261 -17.48 23.67 -0.13
CA TYR A 261 -18.55 23.82 0.85
C TYR A 261 -18.05 23.32 2.21
N ASP A 262 -18.72 23.67 3.30
CA ASP A 262 -18.31 23.29 4.65
C ASP A 262 -18.89 21.93 5.08
N PRO A 263 -18.11 20.83 5.11
CA PRO A 263 -18.64 19.51 5.43
C PRO A 263 -19.21 19.43 6.84
N PHE A 264 -18.65 20.16 7.82
CA PHE A 264 -19.10 20.09 9.20
C PHE A 264 -20.51 20.68 9.35
N LEU A 265 -20.78 21.84 8.73
CA LEU A 265 -22.14 22.39 8.71
C LEU A 265 -23.13 21.46 8.00
N HIS A 266 -22.70 20.78 6.94
CA HIS A 266 -23.53 19.78 6.28
C HIS A 266 -23.79 18.55 7.16
N MET A 267 -22.81 18.11 7.95
CA MET A 267 -23.00 17.02 8.91
C MET A 267 -24.05 17.39 9.96
N GLU A 268 -23.98 18.59 10.55
CA GLU A 268 -24.96 19.10 11.52
C GLU A 268 -26.37 19.20 10.92
N ARG A 269 -26.51 19.89 9.79
CA ARG A 269 -27.82 20.12 9.13
C ARG A 269 -28.51 18.82 8.74
N ASN A 270 -27.73 17.81 8.34
CA ASN A 270 -28.26 16.52 7.90
C ASN A 270 -28.30 15.47 9.01
N LYS A 271 -28.04 15.86 10.28
CA LYS A 271 -28.04 14.96 11.44
C LYS A 271 -27.19 13.72 11.22
N LYS A 272 -26.02 13.91 10.59
CA LYS A 272 -25.02 12.85 10.41
C LYS A 272 -24.16 12.75 11.65
N VAL A 273 -23.44 11.65 11.81
CA VAL A 273 -22.57 11.41 12.98
C VAL A 273 -21.15 11.08 12.53
N TYR A 274 -21.00 10.37 11.41
CA TYR A 274 -19.71 9.91 10.93
C TYR A 274 -19.61 10.00 9.41
N GLY A 275 -18.45 10.37 8.90
CA GLY A 275 -18.13 10.44 7.48
C GLY A 275 -16.83 9.70 7.18
N PHE A 276 -16.78 9.01 6.03
CA PHE A 276 -15.61 8.25 5.59
C PHE A 276 -15.47 8.33 4.07
N THR A 277 -14.28 8.04 3.55
CA THR A 277 -13.98 8.03 2.12
C THR A 277 -13.60 6.65 1.59
N ILE A 278 -12.89 5.85 2.39
CA ILE A 278 -12.38 4.53 2.02
C ILE A 278 -12.85 3.51 3.06
N ALA A 279 -13.38 2.38 2.58
CA ALA A 279 -13.71 1.22 3.40
C ALA A 279 -12.99 -0.01 2.84
N VAL A 280 -12.20 -0.66 3.67
CA VAL A 280 -11.41 -1.85 3.33
C VAL A 280 -11.76 -3.02 4.22
N LYS A 281 -11.48 -4.24 3.76
CA LYS A 281 -11.55 -5.43 4.60
C LYS A 281 -10.26 -5.53 5.42
N GLU A 282 -10.42 -5.71 6.73
CA GLU A 282 -9.32 -5.94 7.66
C GLU A 282 -8.73 -7.36 7.49
N LEU A 283 -7.48 -7.54 7.87
CA LEU A 283 -6.80 -8.83 7.97
C LEU A 283 -7.34 -9.59 9.18
N LYS A 284 -7.81 -10.82 8.97
CA LYS A 284 -8.37 -11.63 10.06
C LYS A 284 -7.35 -11.86 11.19
N GLU A 285 -6.08 -11.90 10.84
CA GLU A 285 -4.96 -12.15 11.75
C GLU A 285 -4.73 -11.02 12.76
N THR A 286 -5.13 -9.79 12.44
CA THR A 286 -4.97 -8.63 13.34
C THR A 286 -6.10 -8.52 14.37
N VAL A 287 -7.25 -9.13 14.07
CA VAL A 287 -8.48 -9.02 14.87
C VAL A 287 -9.19 -10.37 15.07
N PRO A 288 -8.48 -11.43 15.51
CA PRO A 288 -9.04 -12.79 15.52
C PRO A 288 -10.23 -12.99 16.46
N ASN A 289 -10.40 -12.09 17.45
CA ASN A 289 -11.40 -12.18 18.52
C ASN A 289 -12.19 -10.87 18.70
N ILE A 290 -12.28 -10.03 17.65
CA ILE A 290 -13.14 -8.83 17.64
C ILE A 290 -14.56 -9.20 17.20
#